data_AF-A0AAD6UTL1-F1
#
_entry.id   AF-A0AAD6UTL1-F1
#
_cell.length_a   1.000
_cell.length_b   1.000
_cell.length_c   1.000
_cell.angle_alpha   90.00
_cell.angle_beta   90.00
_cell.angle_gamma   90.00
#
_symmetry.space_group_name_H-M   'P 1'
#
loop_
_entity.id
_entity.type
_entity.pdbx_description
1 polymer ?
#
loop_
_entity_poly.entity_id
_entity_poly.type
_entity_poly.pdbx_seq_one_letter_code
_entity_poly.pdbx_strand_id
1 'polypeptide(L)'
;MSVIVDDRDSSIQYIPSGWRTHDSSGHELGRPVEFKSTTSQPGDTGDQAQFTFNGDVYGTFGPSADDGSEDGTSMAFSVDGGDVVTFTVPPRTTSATHHQLFYSSPVLSQGLHTLLIESAQTGNDIFFDYLLYDAAQASTAGKTLFVDDNESGVEYSPGWQLNTSESCFMHTAHFSESPGSWVSITFEGASGHNSLSSFNL
;
A
#
# COMPACT_ATOMS: atom_id res chain seq x y z
N MET A 1 11.96 1.94 -7.72
CA MET A 1 11.47 0.57 -7.52
C MET A 1 11.22 0.39 -6.05
N SER A 2 10.01 -0.05 -5.69
CA SER A 2 9.61 -0.11 -4.30
C SER A 2 9.67 -1.54 -3.77
N VAL A 3 9.91 -1.70 -2.48
CA VAL A 3 9.67 -2.97 -1.79
C VAL A 3 8.26 -2.94 -1.21
N ILE A 4 7.50 -4.01 -1.44
CA ILE A 4 6.20 -4.21 -0.82
C ILE A 4 6.31 -5.02 0.46
N VAL A 5 5.66 -4.51 1.50
CA VAL A 5 5.62 -5.11 2.85
C VAL A 5 4.17 -5.35 3.19
N ASP A 6 3.86 -6.63 3.34
CA ASP A 6 2.54 -7.13 3.74
C ASP A 6 2.15 -6.65 5.13
N ASP A 7 0.88 -6.38 5.40
CA ASP A 7 0.39 -6.05 6.74
C ASP A 7 0.74 -7.12 7.79
N ARG A 8 0.98 -8.38 7.39
CA ARG A 8 1.41 -9.45 8.31
C ARG A 8 2.91 -9.61 8.43
N ASP A 9 3.71 -8.73 7.81
CA ASP A 9 5.16 -8.80 7.91
C ASP A 9 5.62 -8.51 9.35
N SER A 10 6.49 -9.38 9.88
CA SER A 10 7.04 -9.27 11.23
C SER A 10 7.84 -7.99 11.50
N SER A 11 8.19 -7.22 10.46
CA SER A 11 8.83 -5.91 10.60
C SER A 11 7.87 -4.80 11.02
N ILE A 12 6.56 -5.03 10.94
CA ILE A 12 5.53 -4.11 11.41
C ILE A 12 5.17 -4.44 12.86
N GLN A 13 5.30 -3.46 13.73
CA GLN A 13 4.96 -3.58 15.15
C GLN A 13 3.59 -2.97 15.42
N TYR A 14 2.63 -3.82 15.79
CA TYR A 14 1.29 -3.38 16.18
C TYR A 14 1.20 -3.19 17.70
N ILE A 15 0.78 -2.00 18.13
CA ILE A 15 0.82 -1.52 19.51
C ILE A 15 -0.60 -1.03 19.88
N PRO A 16 -1.09 -1.27 21.11
CA PRO A 16 -0.46 -2.00 22.22
C PRO A 16 -0.71 -3.51 22.21
N SER A 17 -1.85 -3.97 21.70
CA SER A 17 -2.29 -5.37 21.76
C SER A 17 -2.24 -6.12 20.43
N GLY A 18 -1.80 -5.45 19.37
CA GLY A 18 -1.94 -5.95 18.00
C GLY A 18 -3.22 -5.44 17.35
N TRP A 19 -3.20 -5.34 16.03
CA TRP A 19 -4.40 -5.09 15.24
C TRP A 19 -5.14 -6.40 14.99
N ARG A 20 -6.45 -6.34 14.83
CA ARG A 20 -7.29 -7.51 14.54
C ARG A 20 -6.94 -8.04 13.17
N THR A 21 -6.87 -9.36 13.10
CA THR A 21 -6.52 -10.12 11.90
C THR A 21 -7.61 -11.11 11.50
N HIS A 22 -8.65 -11.22 12.32
CA HIS A 22 -9.79 -12.10 12.15
C HIS A 22 -11.08 -11.36 12.52
N ASP A 23 -12.19 -11.76 11.90
CA ASP A 23 -13.53 -11.29 12.23
C ASP A 23 -14.05 -11.90 13.55
N SER A 24 -15.24 -11.50 13.99
CA SER A 24 -15.88 -12.01 15.21
C SER A 24 -16.27 -13.50 15.13
N SER A 25 -16.27 -14.09 13.94
CA SER A 25 -16.51 -15.52 13.70
C SER A 25 -15.21 -16.33 13.61
N GLY A 26 -14.05 -15.66 13.69
CA GLY A 26 -12.73 -16.29 13.60
C GLY A 26 -12.26 -16.56 12.18
N HIS A 27 -12.85 -15.95 11.15
CA HIS A 27 -12.30 -15.98 9.79
C HIS A 27 -11.21 -14.93 9.63
N GLU A 28 -10.15 -15.25 8.88
CA GLU A 28 -9.10 -14.29 8.55
C GLU A 28 -9.68 -13.07 7.81
N LEU A 29 -9.19 -11.88 8.18
CA LEU A 29 -9.44 -10.65 7.44
C LEU A 29 -8.56 -10.59 6.20
N GLY A 30 -9.13 -10.05 5.12
CA GLY A 30 -8.55 -10.01 3.78
C GLY A 30 -9.40 -10.77 2.77
N ARG A 31 -9.34 -10.39 1.49
CA ARG A 31 -10.02 -11.07 0.38
C ARG A 31 -9.01 -11.28 -0.76
N PRO A 32 -9.38 -12.00 -1.83
CA PRO A 32 -8.46 -12.22 -2.95
C PRO A 32 -7.99 -10.96 -3.69
N VAL A 33 -8.58 -9.78 -3.42
CA VAL A 33 -8.18 -8.52 -4.08
C VAL A 33 -7.06 -7.82 -3.31
N GLU A 34 -6.91 -8.05 -2.02
CA GLU A 34 -5.88 -7.48 -1.14
C GLU A 34 -4.54 -8.19 -1.29
N PHE A 35 -3.44 -7.52 -0.94
CA PHE A 35 -2.12 -8.10 -1.07
C PHE A 35 -1.99 -9.33 -0.17
N LYS A 36 -1.54 -10.44 -0.77
CA LYS A 36 -1.53 -11.80 -0.17
C LYS A 36 -2.84 -12.24 0.47
N SER A 37 -3.95 -11.58 0.14
CA SER A 37 -5.26 -11.81 0.72
C SER A 37 -5.33 -11.63 2.24
N THR A 38 -4.52 -10.72 2.78
CA THR A 38 -4.52 -10.38 4.21
C THR A 38 -4.85 -8.92 4.42
N THR A 39 -5.49 -8.62 5.55
CA THR A 39 -5.56 -7.25 6.07
C THR A 39 -5.53 -7.22 7.60
N SER A 40 -5.17 -6.07 8.15
CA SER A 40 -5.11 -5.80 9.59
C SER A 40 -5.98 -4.60 9.93
N GLN A 41 -6.82 -4.73 10.95
CA GLN A 41 -7.77 -3.69 11.36
C GLN A 41 -7.42 -3.18 12.77
N PRO A 42 -7.30 -1.87 13.02
CA PRO A 42 -7.19 -1.38 14.38
C PRO A 42 -8.41 -1.83 15.22
N GLY A 43 -8.17 -2.15 16.48
CA GLY A 43 -9.19 -2.53 17.45
C GLY A 43 -9.94 -1.31 17.99
N ASP A 44 -9.19 -0.28 18.38
CA ASP A 44 -9.70 0.91 19.04
C ASP A 44 -9.02 2.21 18.53
N THR A 45 -9.56 3.37 18.92
CA THR A 45 -8.89 4.66 18.75
C THR A 45 -7.61 4.70 19.60
N GLY A 46 -6.50 5.14 19.02
CA GLY A 46 -5.17 5.16 19.62
C GLY A 46 -4.34 3.90 19.35
N ASP A 47 -4.90 2.89 18.69
CA ASP A 47 -4.11 1.73 18.23
C ASP A 47 -3.12 2.16 17.15
N GLN A 48 -1.91 1.62 17.21
CA GLN A 48 -0.78 2.05 16.40
C GLN A 48 -0.14 0.89 15.64
N ALA A 49 0.43 1.21 14.48
CA ALA A 49 1.39 0.37 13.77
C ALA A 49 2.67 1.18 13.56
N GLN A 50 3.82 0.56 13.79
CA GLN A 50 5.13 1.17 13.58
C GLN A 50 5.95 0.34 12.58
N PHE A 51 6.58 1.03 11.65
CA PHE A 51 7.43 0.40 10.63
C PHE A 51 8.70 1.22 10.41
N THR A 52 9.84 0.54 10.34
CA THR A 52 11.13 1.16 10.06
C THR A 52 11.55 0.86 8.63
N PHE A 53 11.93 1.91 7.89
CA PHE A 53 12.25 1.85 6.47
C PHE A 53 13.46 2.74 6.13
N ASN A 54 13.94 2.64 4.90
CA ASN A 54 14.95 3.53 4.35
C ASN A 54 14.40 4.16 3.09
N GLY A 55 14.58 5.47 2.88
CA GLY A 55 14.00 6.20 1.75
C GLY A 55 12.60 6.75 2.06
N ASP A 56 11.76 6.87 1.03
CA ASP A 56 10.37 7.34 1.14
C ASP A 56 9.41 6.17 1.41
N VAL A 57 8.23 6.43 1.99
CA VAL A 57 7.21 5.40 2.31
C VAL A 57 5.82 5.81 1.87
N TYR A 58 5.06 4.82 1.42
CA TYR A 58 3.67 4.92 0.99
C TYR A 58 2.84 3.88 1.74
N GLY A 59 1.71 4.29 2.31
CA GLY A 59 0.79 3.40 3.01
C GLY A 59 -0.50 3.25 2.24
N THR A 60 -0.86 2.01 1.91
CA THR A 60 -2.13 1.67 1.29
C THR A 60 -3.00 0.89 2.25
N PHE A 61 -4.30 1.16 2.17
CA PHE A 61 -5.28 0.54 3.02
C PHE A 61 -6.40 -0.02 2.14
N GLY A 62 -6.85 -1.20 2.54
CA GLY A 62 -8.02 -1.88 2.03
C GLY A 62 -9.33 -1.34 2.64
N PRO A 63 -10.46 -1.97 2.32
CA PRO A 63 -11.74 -1.31 2.14
C PRO A 63 -12.33 -0.67 3.38
N SER A 64 -12.80 0.57 3.26
CA SER A 64 -13.87 1.03 4.14
C SER A 64 -15.09 0.14 3.92
N ALA A 65 -15.27 -0.89 4.74
CA ALA A 65 -16.49 -1.68 4.72
C ALA A 65 -17.56 -0.86 5.45
N ASP A 66 -18.72 -0.76 4.80
CA ASP A 66 -19.92 -0.16 5.37
C ASP A 66 -20.32 -0.92 6.64
N ASP A 67 -20.17 -0.27 7.79
CA ASP A 67 -20.82 -0.69 9.04
C ASP A 67 -22.08 0.15 9.33
N GLY A 68 -22.41 1.10 8.44
CA GLY A 68 -23.48 2.07 8.63
C GLY A 68 -23.18 3.14 9.68
N SER A 69 -21.91 3.31 10.08
CA SER A 69 -21.53 4.27 11.12
C SER A 69 -21.91 5.71 10.75
N GLU A 70 -22.45 6.41 11.73
CA GLU A 70 -22.71 7.85 11.64
C GLU A 70 -21.43 8.67 11.85
N ASP A 71 -20.34 8.01 12.27
CA ASP A 71 -19.05 8.60 12.51
C ASP A 71 -18.06 8.24 11.40
N GLY A 72 -17.18 9.18 11.06
CA GLY A 72 -16.07 8.93 10.15
C GLY A 72 -14.96 8.15 10.84
N THR A 73 -14.05 7.60 10.04
CA THR A 73 -12.83 6.96 10.53
C THR A 73 -11.62 7.73 10.03
N SER A 74 -10.57 7.81 10.83
CA SER A 74 -9.34 8.45 10.39
C SER A 74 -8.09 7.74 10.87
N MET A 75 -7.08 7.73 10.01
CA MET A 75 -5.72 7.28 10.32
C MET A 75 -4.79 8.50 10.33
N ALA A 76 -3.97 8.61 11.36
CA ALA A 76 -2.91 9.60 11.47
C ALA A 76 -1.56 8.95 11.16
N PHE A 77 -0.71 9.68 10.44
CA PHE A 77 0.60 9.23 9.98
C PHE A 77 1.64 10.27 10.39
N SER A 78 2.78 9.81 10.90
CA SER A 78 3.95 10.67 11.14
C SER A 78 5.23 9.90 10.87
N VAL A 79 6.25 10.58 10.37
CA VAL A 79 7.59 10.03 10.19
C VAL A 79 8.53 10.70 11.19
N ASP A 80 9.27 9.89 11.95
CA ASP A 80 10.24 10.33 12.96
C ASP A 80 9.70 11.30 14.01
N GLY A 81 8.41 11.21 14.33
CA GLY A 81 7.73 12.14 15.25
C GLY A 81 7.56 13.56 14.69
N GLY A 82 7.67 13.72 13.37
CA GLY A 82 7.38 14.97 12.66
C GLY A 82 5.89 15.29 12.56
N ASP A 83 5.55 16.14 11.60
CA ASP A 83 4.17 16.60 11.40
C ASP A 83 3.21 15.44 11.09
N VAL A 84 2.03 15.51 11.69
CA VAL A 84 0.97 14.51 11.52
C VAL A 84 0.16 14.82 10.26
N VAL A 85 0.02 13.82 9.39
CA VAL A 85 -0.90 13.83 8.25
C VAL A 85 -2.05 12.89 8.57
N THR A 86 -3.30 13.34 8.34
CA THR A 86 -4.50 12.53 8.60
C THR A 86 -5.19 12.17 7.29
N PHE A 87 -5.52 10.90 7.13
CA PHE A 87 -6.45 10.41 6.14
C PHE A 87 -7.81 10.17 6.80
N THR A 88 -8.88 10.71 6.23
CA THR A 88 -10.23 10.59 6.78
C THR A 88 -11.18 9.96 5.78
N VAL A 89 -11.83 8.88 6.21
CA VAL A 89 -12.98 8.28 5.53
C VAL A 89 -14.25 8.94 6.08
N PRO A 90 -15.05 9.61 5.23
CA PRO A 90 -16.31 10.22 5.67
C PRO A 90 -17.28 9.17 6.25
N PRO A 91 -18.24 9.58 7.10
CA PRO A 91 -19.33 8.70 7.53
C PRO A 91 -20.12 8.15 6.34
N ARG A 92 -20.78 6.99 6.53
CA ARG A 92 -21.74 6.41 5.57
C ARG A 92 -21.15 6.14 4.18
N THR A 93 -19.88 5.76 4.11
CA THR A 93 -19.25 5.29 2.88
C THR A 93 -19.72 3.87 2.56
N THR A 94 -20.40 3.70 1.43
CA THR A 94 -21.08 2.43 1.06
C THR A 94 -20.33 1.59 0.03
N SER A 95 -19.19 2.06 -0.46
CA SER A 95 -18.38 1.36 -1.46
C SER A 95 -17.01 1.04 -0.91
N ALA A 96 -16.67 -0.25 -0.92
CA ALA A 96 -15.34 -0.74 -0.60
C ALA A 96 -14.33 -0.22 -1.64
N THR A 97 -13.30 0.50 -1.19
CA THR A 97 -12.13 0.86 -1.99
C THR A 97 -11.00 -0.12 -1.70
N HIS A 98 -10.13 -0.40 -2.66
CA HIS A 98 -9.00 -1.31 -2.44
C HIS A 98 -7.75 -0.64 -3.01
N HIS A 99 -6.58 -0.93 -2.43
CA HIS A 99 -5.30 -0.35 -2.86
C HIS A 99 -5.27 1.18 -2.82
N GLN A 100 -6.13 1.80 -1.99
CA GLN A 100 -6.21 3.25 -1.90
C GLN A 100 -5.00 3.76 -1.13
N LEU A 101 -4.28 4.72 -1.73
CA LEU A 101 -3.19 5.42 -1.07
C LEU A 101 -3.76 6.33 0.02
N PHE A 102 -3.36 6.10 1.27
CA PHE A 102 -3.78 6.94 2.41
C PHE A 102 -2.68 7.92 2.81
N TYR A 103 -1.42 7.52 2.60
CA TYR A 103 -0.27 8.31 3.00
C TYR A 103 0.88 8.15 2.01
N SER A 104 1.52 9.28 1.72
CA SER A 104 2.84 9.36 1.10
C SER A 104 3.69 10.24 1.99
N SER A 105 4.92 9.82 2.29
CA SER A 105 5.88 10.71 2.93
C SER A 105 6.21 11.90 2.01
N PRO A 106 6.67 13.04 2.57
CA PRO A 106 7.47 13.97 1.79
C PRO A 106 8.75 13.28 1.32
N VAL A 107 9.52 13.94 0.44
CA VAL A 107 10.88 13.46 0.09
C VAL A 107 11.75 13.50 1.35
N LEU A 108 12.22 12.34 1.77
CA LEU A 108 13.05 12.16 2.95
C LEU A 108 14.53 12.12 2.58
N SER A 109 15.38 12.53 3.53
CA SER A 109 16.83 12.33 3.39
C SER A 109 17.16 10.84 3.38
N GLN A 110 18.32 10.47 2.82
CA GLN A 110 18.77 9.08 2.96
C GLN A 110 19.02 8.73 4.43
N GLY A 111 18.48 7.59 4.88
CA GLY A 111 18.61 7.17 6.26
C GLY A 111 17.49 6.23 6.70
N LEU A 112 17.65 5.73 7.92
CA LEU A 112 16.63 4.92 8.58
C LEU A 112 15.56 5.85 9.15
N HIS A 113 14.31 5.64 8.74
CA HIS A 113 13.13 6.40 9.18
C HIS A 113 12.14 5.46 9.86
N THR A 114 11.31 6.03 10.73
CA THR A 114 10.22 5.30 11.41
C THR A 114 8.89 5.94 11.10
N LEU A 115 8.01 5.18 10.45
CA LEU A 115 6.62 5.54 10.23
C LEU A 115 5.82 5.09 11.45
N LEU A 116 5.05 6.01 12.02
CA LEU A 116 4.00 5.73 12.98
C LEU A 116 2.65 5.95 12.29
N ILE A 117 1.80 4.92 12.36
CA ILE A 117 0.43 4.92 11.90
C ILE A 117 -0.44 4.80 13.15
N GLU A 118 -1.45 5.65 13.31
CA GLU A 118 -2.35 5.65 14.45
C GLU A 118 -3.81 5.69 13.99
N SER A 119 -4.65 4.86 14.59
CA SER A 119 -6.10 4.95 14.50
C SER A 119 -6.57 6.19 15.26
N ALA A 120 -6.75 7.32 14.56
CA ALA A 120 -7.06 8.61 15.19
C ALA A 120 -8.54 8.76 15.55
N GLN A 121 -9.41 8.07 14.82
CA GLN A 121 -10.84 7.98 15.11
C GLN A 121 -11.40 6.69 14.53
N THR A 122 -12.14 5.93 15.33
CA THR A 122 -12.87 4.74 14.87
C THR A 122 -14.36 5.05 14.66
N GLY A 123 -14.83 4.91 13.42
CA GLY A 123 -16.22 4.98 13.00
C GLY A 123 -16.51 3.78 12.08
N ASN A 124 -16.45 3.98 10.76
CA ASN A 124 -16.39 2.90 9.76
C ASN A 124 -15.20 1.94 9.94
N ASP A 125 -15.29 0.75 9.37
CA ASP A 125 -14.14 -0.16 9.25
C ASP A 125 -13.04 0.46 8.38
N ILE A 126 -11.77 0.25 8.76
CA ILE A 126 -10.59 0.64 7.97
C ILE A 126 -9.56 -0.46 8.08
N PHE A 127 -9.03 -0.94 6.96
CA PHE A 127 -8.12 -2.08 6.95
C PHE A 127 -6.80 -1.68 6.34
N PHE A 128 -5.70 -1.98 7.01
CA PHE A 128 -4.36 -1.85 6.48
C PHE A 128 -4.00 -3.09 5.67
N ASP A 129 -3.43 -2.89 4.48
CA ASP A 129 -3.15 -3.94 3.50
C ASP A 129 -1.63 -4.07 3.28
N TYR A 130 -0.95 -3.00 2.86
CA TYR A 130 0.51 -3.04 2.72
C TYR A 130 1.18 -1.67 2.81
N LEU A 131 2.49 -1.71 3.00
CA LEU A 131 3.39 -0.58 2.84
C LEU A 131 4.25 -0.78 1.61
N LEU A 132 4.59 0.34 0.96
CA LEU A 132 5.66 0.40 -0.03
C LEU A 132 6.72 1.35 0.50
N TYR A 133 7.99 1.02 0.32
CA TYR A 133 9.07 1.97 0.54
C TYR A 133 10.11 1.90 -0.58
N ASP A 134 10.75 3.03 -0.86
CA ASP A 134 11.79 3.09 -1.87
C ASP A 134 13.06 2.38 -1.39
N ALA A 135 13.44 1.31 -2.08
CA ALA A 135 14.61 0.53 -1.75
C ALA A 135 15.88 1.03 -2.46
N ALA A 136 15.92 2.27 -2.97
CA ALA A 136 17.00 2.84 -3.77
C ALA A 136 18.44 2.56 -3.28
N GLN A 137 18.65 2.20 -2.01
CA GLN A 137 19.94 1.74 -1.47
C GLN A 137 19.85 0.55 -0.50
N ALA A 138 18.68 -0.08 -0.33
CA ALA A 138 18.51 -1.25 0.53
C ALA A 138 18.73 -2.54 -0.29
N SER A 139 19.30 -3.57 0.35
CA SER A 139 19.34 -4.90 -0.28
C SER A 139 17.92 -5.39 -0.53
N THR A 140 17.52 -5.47 -1.80
CA THR A 140 16.26 -6.06 -2.24
C THR A 140 16.30 -7.58 -2.27
N ALA A 141 17.43 -8.20 -1.95
CA ALA A 141 17.59 -9.65 -1.94
C ALA A 141 16.58 -10.31 -0.98
N GLY A 142 15.76 -11.22 -1.54
CA GLY A 142 14.71 -11.93 -0.78
C GLY A 142 13.48 -11.09 -0.45
N LYS A 143 13.37 -9.86 -0.96
CA LYS A 143 12.18 -9.01 -0.85
C LYS A 143 11.31 -9.14 -2.08
N THR A 144 10.01 -8.96 -1.90
CA THR A 144 9.08 -8.78 -3.02
C THR A 144 9.16 -7.33 -3.48
N LEU A 145 9.33 -7.14 -4.78
CA LEU A 145 9.42 -5.84 -5.41
C LEU A 145 8.05 -5.46 -5.97
N PHE A 146 7.71 -4.19 -5.86
CA PHE A 146 6.56 -3.56 -6.48
C PHE A 146 7.06 -2.64 -7.59
N VAL A 147 6.52 -2.84 -8.79
CA VAL A 147 6.80 -2.02 -9.96
C VAL A 147 5.51 -1.30 -10.32
N ASP A 148 5.55 0.02 -10.21
CA ASP A 148 4.41 0.86 -10.58
C ASP A 148 4.30 0.97 -12.10
N ASP A 149 3.07 1.10 -12.61
CA ASP A 149 2.81 1.12 -14.05
C ASP A 149 3.37 2.40 -14.72
N ASN A 150 3.63 3.45 -13.96
CA ASN A 150 4.24 4.67 -14.45
C ASN A 150 5.74 4.78 -14.05
N GLU A 151 6.37 3.67 -13.66
CA GLU A 151 7.79 3.63 -13.34
C GLU A 151 8.67 3.58 -14.61
N SER A 152 9.83 4.25 -14.57
CA SER A 152 10.76 4.32 -15.72
C SER A 152 11.30 2.98 -16.24
N GLY A 153 11.17 1.89 -15.46
CA GLY A 153 11.54 0.53 -15.87
C GLY A 153 10.43 -0.22 -16.63
N VAL A 154 9.27 0.41 -16.80
CA VAL A 154 8.12 -0.13 -17.53
C VAL A 154 8.05 0.48 -18.92
N GLU A 155 8.05 -0.37 -19.93
CA GLU A 155 7.95 0.02 -21.33
C GLU A 155 6.65 -0.53 -21.94
N TYR A 156 5.95 0.35 -22.65
CA TYR A 156 4.71 0.03 -23.33
C TYR A 156 4.89 0.09 -24.85
N SER A 157 4.29 -0.86 -25.56
CA SER A 157 4.17 -0.78 -27.01
C SER A 157 3.34 0.44 -27.47
N PRO A 158 3.34 0.79 -28.76
CA PRO A 158 2.32 1.71 -29.29
C PRO A 158 0.90 1.19 -29.00
N GLY A 159 -0.04 2.10 -28.74
CA GLY A 159 -1.46 1.77 -28.53
C GLY A 159 -1.93 1.70 -27.07
N TRP A 160 -1.03 1.95 -26.11
CA TRP A 160 -1.40 2.13 -24.70
C TRP A 160 -1.82 3.57 -24.41
N GLN A 161 -2.72 3.72 -23.44
CA GLN A 161 -3.24 5.00 -22.97
C GLN A 161 -3.04 5.09 -21.46
N LEU A 162 -2.55 6.23 -20.99
CA LEU A 162 -2.49 6.56 -19.56
C LEU A 162 -3.86 7.06 -19.10
N ASN A 163 -4.37 6.43 -18.05
CA ASN A 163 -5.50 6.89 -17.26
C ASN A 163 -4.97 7.48 -15.95
N THR A 164 -5.41 8.70 -15.61
CA THR A 164 -5.07 9.34 -14.35
C THR A 164 -6.33 9.51 -13.51
N SER A 165 -6.53 8.63 -12.52
CA SER A 165 -7.71 8.63 -11.65
C SER A 165 -7.28 8.43 -10.20
N GLU A 166 -7.91 9.14 -9.26
CA GLU A 166 -7.67 9.02 -7.81
C GLU A 166 -7.87 7.59 -7.29
N SER A 167 -8.68 6.78 -7.97
CA SER A 167 -8.90 5.36 -7.61
C SER A 167 -7.78 4.43 -8.07
N CYS A 168 -6.89 4.90 -8.94
CA CYS A 168 -5.74 4.13 -9.36
C CYS A 168 -4.62 4.30 -8.33
N PHE A 169 -3.85 3.23 -8.10
CA PHE A 169 -2.66 3.32 -7.26
C PHE A 169 -1.72 4.40 -7.82
N MET A 170 -1.22 5.30 -6.95
CA MET A 170 -0.43 6.49 -7.33
C MET A 170 -1.06 7.37 -8.43
N HIS A 171 -2.38 7.25 -8.59
CA HIS A 171 -3.21 7.96 -9.55
C HIS A 171 -2.87 7.67 -11.02
N THR A 172 -2.25 6.53 -11.33
CA THR A 172 -1.94 6.11 -12.71
C THR A 172 -2.38 4.68 -13.01
N ALA A 173 -2.87 4.47 -14.23
CA ALA A 173 -3.10 3.16 -14.81
C ALA A 173 -2.92 3.22 -16.33
N HIS A 174 -2.14 2.32 -16.91
CA HIS A 174 -2.05 2.15 -18.35
C HIS A 174 -3.01 1.05 -18.83
N PHE A 175 -3.71 1.31 -19.93
CA PHE A 175 -4.57 0.31 -20.59
C PHE A 175 -4.40 0.33 -22.11
N SER A 176 -4.74 -0.78 -22.78
CA SER A 176 -4.76 -0.85 -24.24
C SER A 176 -5.93 -1.72 -24.72
N GLU A 177 -6.56 -1.26 -25.81
CA GLU A 177 -7.56 -2.04 -26.56
C GLU A 177 -7.00 -2.53 -27.91
N SER A 178 -5.72 -2.24 -28.20
CA SER A 178 -5.07 -2.60 -29.46
C SER A 178 -4.57 -4.05 -29.40
N PRO A 179 -5.05 -4.97 -30.26
CA PRO A 179 -4.58 -6.35 -30.25
C PRO A 179 -3.07 -6.45 -30.53
N GLY A 180 -2.37 -7.26 -29.73
CA GLY A 180 -0.93 -7.44 -29.84
C GLY A 180 -0.10 -6.35 -29.13
N SER A 181 -0.76 -5.47 -28.37
CA SER A 181 -0.07 -4.61 -27.42
C SER A 181 0.69 -5.43 -26.37
N TRP A 182 1.84 -4.90 -25.94
CA TRP A 182 2.67 -5.54 -24.93
C TRP A 182 3.14 -4.51 -23.89
N VAL A 183 3.44 -5.02 -22.70
CA VAL A 183 4.18 -4.30 -21.65
C VAL A 183 5.43 -5.11 -21.31
N SER A 184 6.55 -4.41 -21.11
CA SER A 184 7.80 -5.01 -20.67
C SER A 184 8.29 -4.33 -19.39
N ILE A 185 8.84 -5.14 -18.48
CA ILE A 185 9.41 -4.68 -17.23
C ILE A 185 10.86 -5.12 -17.20
N THR A 186 11.76 -4.17 -16.97
CA THR A 186 13.18 -4.45 -16.74
C THR A 186 13.45 -4.53 -15.25
N PHE A 187 14.07 -5.62 -14.80
CA PHE A 187 14.48 -5.79 -13.41
C PHE A 187 15.86 -6.44 -13.30
N GLU A 188 16.59 -6.11 -12.24
CA GLU A 188 17.86 -6.75 -11.91
C GLU A 188 17.61 -7.99 -11.04
N GLY A 189 17.92 -9.18 -11.58
CA GLY A 189 17.80 -10.43 -10.83
C GLY A 189 18.99 -10.66 -9.90
N ALA A 190 18.75 -11.33 -8.77
CA ALA A 190 19.77 -11.66 -7.76
C ALA A 190 20.92 -12.58 -8.24
N SER A 191 20.91 -13.03 -9.50
CA SER A 191 21.94 -13.89 -10.10
C SER A 191 22.81 -13.20 -11.16
N GLY A 192 22.74 -11.87 -11.33
CA GLY A 192 23.53 -11.14 -12.33
C GLY A 192 23.05 -11.34 -13.78
N HIS A 193 21.83 -11.86 -13.94
CA HIS A 193 21.16 -11.95 -15.23
C HIS A 193 20.05 -10.88 -15.29
N ASN A 194 20.20 -9.91 -16.19
CA ASN A 194 19.10 -9.04 -16.60
C ASN A 194 18.12 -9.90 -17.40
N SER A 195 16.93 -10.14 -16.86
CA SER A 195 15.86 -10.81 -17.59
C SER A 195 14.82 -9.79 -18.03
N LEU A 196 14.63 -9.70 -19.35
CA LEU A 196 13.50 -9.01 -19.95
C LEU A 196 12.30 -9.95 -19.91
N SER A 197 11.22 -9.54 -19.25
CA SER A 197 9.93 -10.21 -19.35
C SER A 197 9.01 -9.34 -20.20
N SER A 198 8.46 -9.91 -21.27
CA SER A 198 7.42 -9.30 -22.10
C SER A 198 6.12 -10.06 -21.86
N PHE A 199 5.07 -9.35 -21.43
CA PHE A 199 3.73 -9.91 -21.31
C PHE A 199 2.90 -9.48 -22.53
N ASN A 200 2.43 -10.46 -23.29
CA ASN A 200 1.49 -10.23 -24.39
C ASN A 200 0.07 -10.34 -23.82
N LEU A 201 -0.73 -9.30 -24.03
CA LEU A 201 -2.14 -9.25 -23.65
C LEU A 201 -3.04 -9.55 -24.85
#